data_AF-A0A959PLB0-F1
#
_entry.id   AF-A0A959PLB0-F1
#
_cell.length_a   1.000
_cell.length_b   1.000
_cell.length_c   1.000
_cell.angle_alpha   90.00
_cell.angle_beta   90.00
_cell.angle_gamma   90.00
#
_symmetry.space_group_name_H-M   'P 1'
#
loop_
_entity.id
_entity.type
_entity.pdbx_description
1 polymer ?
#
loop_
_entity_poly.entity_id
_entity_poly.type
_entity_poly.pdbx_seq_one_letter_code
_entity_poly.pdbx_strand_id
1 'polypeptide(L)'
;MRKDFLIWMVAGLVLITVGIWLINSGTSGEAGFFLLPVVVLIVVGFAVFVGIRRYRSYRINEPQEDEYSIRLMTRATSVAFYLSLYWWLVVMYFSDQLQLEAHSIIGGGILGMALLFVSSWLYFRIKGIDHA
;
A
#
# COMPACT_ATOMS: atom_id res chain seq x y z
N MET A 1 -2.34 18.91 -14.64
CA MET A 1 -1.25 17.95 -14.40
C MET A 1 -1.81 16.55 -14.61
N ARG A 2 -1.17 15.68 -15.40
CA ARG A 2 -1.65 14.31 -15.57
C ARG A 2 -1.60 13.59 -14.22
N LYS A 3 -2.72 13.02 -13.76
CA LYS A 3 -2.83 12.33 -12.45
C LYS A 3 -1.79 11.22 -12.29
N ASP A 4 -1.33 10.65 -13.39
CA ASP A 4 -0.27 9.65 -13.50
C ASP A 4 1.11 10.19 -13.05
N PHE A 5 1.39 11.48 -13.23
CA PHE A 5 2.63 12.08 -12.72
C PHE A 5 2.72 12.00 -11.20
N LEU A 6 1.58 12.13 -10.51
CA LEU A 6 1.51 12.09 -9.05
C LEU A 6 1.88 10.71 -8.51
N ILE A 7 1.46 9.63 -9.18
CA ILE A 7 1.82 8.25 -8.78
C ILE A 7 3.32 8.03 -8.91
N TRP A 8 3.92 8.41 -10.04
CA TRP A 8 5.36 8.25 -10.26
C TRP A 8 6.17 9.13 -9.31
N MET A 9 5.71 10.35 -9.02
CA MET A 9 6.34 11.24 -8.06
C MET A 9 6.33 10.65 -6.64
N VAL A 10 5.19 10.12 -6.18
CA VAL A 10 5.08 9.49 -4.86
C VAL A 10 5.93 8.22 -4.78
N ALA A 11 5.88 7.36 -5.80
CA ALA A 11 6.72 6.17 -5.86
C ALA A 11 8.22 6.50 -5.85
N GLY A 12 8.63 7.52 -6.61
CA GLY A 12 10.01 8.01 -6.64
C GLY A 12 10.45 8.56 -5.28
N LEU A 13 9.60 9.35 -4.61
CA LEU A 13 9.90 9.89 -3.28
C LEU A 13 10.13 8.77 -2.25
N VAL A 14 9.27 7.76 -2.24
CA VAL A 14 9.39 6.58 -1.36
C VAL A 14 10.68 5.82 -1.64
N LEU A 15 11.00 5.58 -2.93
CA LEU A 15 12.23 4.89 -3.32
C LEU A 15 13.49 5.66 -2.90
N ILE A 16 13.50 6.99 -3.06
CA ILE A 16 14.62 7.84 -2.66
C ILE A 16 14.81 7.80 -1.15
N THR A 17 13.72 7.94 -0.37
CA THR A 17 13.81 7.91 1.10
C THR A 17 14.32 6.56 1.61
N VAL A 18 13.86 5.46 1.02
CA VAL A 18 14.33 4.11 1.36
C VAL A 18 15.78 3.90 0.94
N GLY A 19 16.17 4.39 -0.25
CA GLY A 19 17.55 4.30 -0.72
C GLY A 19 18.52 5.02 0.21
N ILE A 20 18.17 6.23 0.66
CA ILE A 20 18.94 6.99 1.65
C ILE A 20 19.00 6.22 2.98
N TRP A 21 17.89 5.63 3.43
CA TRP A 21 17.85 4.85 4.65
C TRP A 21 18.79 3.64 4.57
N LEU A 22 18.74 2.85 3.49
CA LEU A 22 19.59 1.67 3.29
C LEU A 22 21.10 1.99 3.29
N ILE A 23 21.48 3.15 2.76
CA ILE A 23 22.89 3.59 2.75
C ILE A 23 23.34 3.98 4.16
N ASN A 24 22.44 4.56 4.96
CA ASN A 24 22.76 5.05 6.31
C ASN A 24 22.58 4.00 7.42
N SER A 25 21.76 2.97 7.21
CA SER A 25 21.32 2.04 8.25
C SER A 25 22.27 0.86 8.48
N GLY A 26 23.58 1.09 8.47
CA GLY A 26 24.65 0.07 8.55
C GLY A 26 24.27 -1.21 9.31
N THR A 27 24.49 -2.36 8.67
CA THR A 27 24.03 -3.73 9.02
C THR A 27 23.85 -4.03 10.51
N SER A 28 22.75 -3.59 11.12
CA SER A 28 22.31 -4.03 12.44
C SER A 28 21.27 -5.12 12.26
N GLY A 29 21.65 -6.36 12.57
CA GLY A 29 20.86 -7.58 12.35
C GLY A 29 19.69 -7.77 13.31
N GLU A 30 18.96 -6.71 13.64
CA GLU A 30 17.77 -6.82 14.49
C GLU A 30 16.52 -7.13 13.66
N ALA A 31 15.59 -7.93 14.20
CA ALA A 31 14.40 -8.37 13.48
C ALA A 31 13.51 -7.20 12.96
N GLY A 32 13.53 -6.05 13.63
CA GLY A 32 12.88 -4.82 13.17
C GLY A 32 13.45 -4.25 11.87
N PHE A 33 14.72 -4.52 11.58
CA PHE A 33 15.41 -4.12 10.35
C PHE A 33 14.79 -4.77 9.10
N PHE A 34 14.22 -5.99 9.24
CA PHE A 34 13.69 -6.75 8.10
C PHE A 34 12.22 -6.46 7.80
N LEU A 35 11.43 -5.96 8.75
CA LEU A 35 10.01 -5.66 8.54
C LEU A 35 9.80 -4.46 7.60
N LEU A 36 10.52 -3.36 7.84
CA LEU A 36 10.44 -2.13 7.03
C LEU A 36 10.71 -2.35 5.52
N PRO A 37 11.79 -3.03 5.10
CA PRO A 37 12.04 -3.28 3.68
C PRO A 37 10.97 -4.18 3.04
N VAL A 38 10.33 -5.08 3.78
CA VAL A 38 9.19 -5.87 3.27
C VAL A 38 7.98 -4.98 3.00
N VAL A 39 7.66 -4.04 3.91
CA VAL A 39 6.57 -3.06 3.68
C VAL A 39 6.83 -2.24 2.44
N VAL A 40 8.05 -1.72 2.31
CA VAL A 40 8.46 -0.92 1.16
C VAL A 40 8.32 -1.72 -0.12
N LEU A 41 8.79 -2.96 -0.16
CA LEU A 41 8.66 -3.83 -1.34
C LEU A 41 7.20 -4.04 -1.74
N ILE A 42 6.29 -4.24 -0.78
CA ILE A 42 4.86 -4.40 -1.06
C ILE A 42 4.26 -3.10 -1.61
N VAL A 43 4.52 -1.96 -0.96
CA VAL A 43 3.97 -0.66 -1.37
C VAL A 43 4.51 -0.21 -2.71
N VAL A 44 5.83 -0.27 -2.91
CA VAL A 44 6.49 0.08 -4.16
C VAL A 44 6.11 -0.90 -5.26
N GLY A 45 6.08 -2.21 -4.97
CA GLY A 45 5.66 -3.23 -5.92
C GLY A 45 4.23 -3.00 -6.42
N PHE A 46 3.31 -2.66 -5.52
CA PHE A 46 1.94 -2.29 -5.89
C PHE A 46 1.89 -1.00 -6.71
N ALA A 47 2.64 0.04 -6.33
CA ALA A 47 2.70 1.29 -7.08
C ALA A 47 3.25 1.09 -8.50
N VAL A 48 4.31 0.29 -8.66
CA VAL A 48 4.90 -0.09 -9.95
C VAL A 48 3.92 -0.91 -10.79
N PHE A 49 3.25 -1.89 -10.19
CA PHE A 49 2.22 -2.68 -10.87
C PHE A 49 1.10 -1.80 -11.44
N VAL A 50 0.57 -0.87 -10.63
CA VAL A 50 -0.45 0.09 -11.06
C VAL A 50 0.08 1.02 -12.15
N GLY A 51 1.31 1.51 -12.00
CA GLY A 51 1.99 2.39 -12.96
C GLY A 51 2.17 1.74 -14.34
N ILE A 52 2.67 0.49 -14.37
CA ILE A 52 2.84 -0.28 -15.62
C ILE A 52 1.50 -0.52 -16.30
N ARG A 53 0.46 -0.90 -15.53
CA ARG A 53 -0.87 -1.13 -16.08
C ARG A 53 -1.44 0.14 -16.71
N ARG A 54 -1.30 1.29 -16.06
CA ARG A 54 -1.72 2.59 -16.60
C ARG A 54 -0.95 2.96 -17.86
N TYR A 55 0.36 2.79 -17.86
CA TYR A 55 1.20 3.08 -19.04
C TYR A 55 0.82 2.21 -20.25
N ARG A 56 0.53 0.91 -20.03
CA ARG A 56 0.11 0.01 -21.10
C ARG A 56 -1.26 0.40 -21.67
N SER A 57 -2.20 0.80 -20.82
CA SER A 57 -3.54 1.24 -21.21
C SER A 57 -3.49 2.56 -22.01
N TYR A 58 -2.61 3.50 -21.62
CA TYR A 58 -2.30 4.70 -22.41
C TYR A 58 -1.79 4.38 -23.82
N ARG A 59 -0.97 3.34 -23.97
CA ARG A 59 -0.43 2.93 -25.27
C ARG A 59 -1.50 2.32 -26.19
N ILE A 60 -2.60 1.82 -25.61
CA ILE A 60 -3.69 1.12 -26.31
C ILE A 60 -4.88 2.08 -26.60
N ASN A 61 -4.82 3.34 -26.19
CA ASN A 61 -5.93 4.31 -26.28
C ASN A 61 -7.23 3.81 -25.61
N GLU A 62 -7.12 2.97 -24.60
CA GLU A 62 -8.26 2.65 -23.74
C GLU A 62 -8.67 3.90 -22.94
N PRO A 63 -9.98 4.10 -22.67
CA PRO A 63 -10.42 5.16 -21.78
C PRO A 63 -9.71 5.02 -20.43
N GLN A 64 -8.99 6.08 -20.06
CA GLN A 64 -8.13 6.20 -18.88
C GLN A 64 -8.76 5.75 -17.55
N GLU A 65 -10.07 5.91 -17.45
CA GLU A 65 -10.86 5.57 -16.27
C GLU A 65 -12.13 4.85 -16.74
N ASP A 66 -12.07 3.52 -16.81
CA ASP A 66 -13.26 2.68 -16.92
C ASP A 66 -14.12 2.83 -15.64
N GLU A 67 -15.43 3.00 -15.80
CA GLU A 67 -16.39 3.10 -14.69
C GLU A 67 -16.24 1.93 -13.72
N TYR A 68 -15.98 0.72 -14.24
CA TYR A 68 -15.74 -0.45 -13.40
C TYR A 68 -14.50 -0.27 -12.51
N SER A 69 -13.41 0.26 -13.08
CA SER A 69 -12.16 0.48 -12.32
C SER A 69 -12.33 1.55 -11.25
N ILE A 70 -13.11 2.60 -11.51
CA ILE A 70 -13.46 3.60 -10.49
C ILE A 70 -14.27 2.94 -9.36
N ARG A 71 -15.35 2.23 -9.70
CA ARG A 71 -16.21 1.58 -8.70
C ARG A 71 -15.44 0.54 -7.87
N LEU A 72 -14.52 -0.21 -8.50
CA LEU A 72 -13.62 -1.15 -7.83
C LEU A 72 -12.75 -0.46 -6.81
N MET A 73 -12.08 0.61 -7.22
CA MET A 73 -11.20 1.35 -6.33
C MET A 73 -11.98 1.98 -5.17
N THR A 74 -13.15 2.57 -5.43
CA THR A 74 -13.98 3.17 -4.38
C THR A 74 -14.43 2.13 -3.35
N ARG A 75 -14.92 0.97 -3.80
CA ARG A 75 -15.44 -0.07 -2.91
C ARG A 75 -14.34 -0.82 -2.15
N ALA A 76 -13.21 -1.08 -2.81
CA ALA A 76 -12.04 -1.64 -2.13
C ALA A 76 -11.49 -0.69 -1.07
N THR A 77 -11.41 0.61 -1.37
CA THR A 77 -10.89 1.62 -0.45
C THR A 77 -11.82 1.80 0.76
N SER A 78 -13.14 1.85 0.56
CA SER A 78 -14.09 2.02 1.66
C SER A 78 -14.07 0.83 2.64
N VAL A 79 -14.04 -0.40 2.13
CA VAL A 79 -13.95 -1.60 2.96
C VAL A 79 -12.59 -1.69 3.66
N ALA A 80 -11.50 -1.44 2.95
CA ALA A 80 -10.17 -1.43 3.53
C ALA A 80 -10.03 -0.38 4.64
N PHE A 81 -10.59 0.81 4.44
CA PHE A 81 -10.61 1.86 5.45
C PHE A 81 -11.39 1.44 6.69
N TYR A 82 -12.58 0.85 6.52
CA TYR A 82 -13.37 0.36 7.65
C TYR A 82 -12.62 -0.74 8.43
N LEU A 83 -12.04 -1.71 7.73
CA LEU A 83 -11.21 -2.76 8.34
C LEU A 83 -9.96 -2.21 9.04
N SER A 84 -9.36 -1.13 8.49
CA SER A 84 -8.17 -0.51 9.07
C SER A 84 -8.42 0.08 10.46
N LEU A 85 -9.65 0.54 10.75
CA LEU A 85 -10.01 1.04 12.07
C LEU A 85 -9.92 -0.08 13.11
N TYR A 86 -10.41 -1.27 12.78
CA TYR A 86 -10.30 -2.44 13.66
C TYR A 86 -8.88 -2.98 13.75
N TRP A 87 -8.11 -2.89 12.66
CA TRP A 87 -6.69 -3.21 12.71
C TRP A 87 -5.93 -2.37 13.74
N TRP A 88 -6.22 -1.06 13.80
CA TRP A 88 -5.62 -0.20 14.81
C TRP A 88 -5.99 -0.59 16.24
N LEU A 89 -7.21 -1.07 16.48
CA LEU A 89 -7.57 -1.62 17.80
C LEU A 89 -6.72 -2.84 18.16
N VAL A 90 -6.48 -3.73 17.20
CA VAL A 90 -5.63 -4.91 17.39
C VAL A 90 -4.19 -4.48 17.67
N VAL A 91 -3.65 -3.56 16.89
CA VAL A 91 -2.28 -3.03 17.06
C VAL A 91 -2.11 -2.40 18.45
N MET A 92 -3.06 -1.59 18.91
CA MET A 92 -3.02 -0.98 20.25
C MET A 92 -3.10 -2.02 21.37
N TYR A 93 -3.93 -3.05 21.21
CA TYR A 93 -4.00 -4.13 22.19
C TYR A 93 -2.68 -4.87 22.33
N PHE A 94 -2.01 -5.16 21.20
CA PHE A 94 -0.72 -5.85 21.22
C PHE A 94 0.46 -4.94 21.58
N SER A 95 0.38 -3.63 21.34
CA SER A 95 1.45 -2.70 21.72
C SER A 95 1.71 -2.72 23.22
N ASP A 96 0.64 -2.78 24.01
CA ASP A 96 0.72 -2.77 25.47
C ASP A 96 1.31 -4.09 26.02
N GLN A 97 1.06 -5.22 25.33
CA GLN A 97 1.56 -6.53 25.75
C GLN A 97 3.00 -6.78 25.34
N LEU A 98 3.40 -6.32 24.17
CA LEU A 98 4.71 -6.62 23.58
C LEU A 98 5.75 -5.52 23.82
N GLN A 99 5.40 -4.46 24.57
CA GLN A 99 6.26 -3.29 24.86
C GLN A 99 6.97 -2.76 23.60
N LEU A 100 6.24 -2.70 22.49
CA LEU A 100 6.81 -2.33 21.20
C LEU A 100 7.16 -0.85 21.18
N GLU A 101 8.29 -0.52 20.55
CA GLU A 101 8.65 0.87 20.30
C GLU A 101 7.65 1.55 19.35
N ALA A 102 7.43 2.85 19.54
CA ALA A 102 6.48 3.63 18.75
C ALA A 102 6.72 3.54 17.24
N HIS A 103 7.98 3.48 16.80
CA HIS A 103 8.31 3.34 15.38
C HIS A 103 7.82 2.01 14.80
N SER A 104 7.89 0.93 15.59
CA SER A 104 7.46 -0.42 15.20
C SER A 104 5.94 -0.52 15.16
N ILE A 105 5.26 0.13 16.10
CA ILE A 105 3.80 0.23 16.15
C ILE A 105 3.26 0.96 14.91
N ILE A 106 3.84 2.12 14.58
CA ILE A 106 3.43 2.91 13.41
C ILE A 106 3.72 2.14 12.12
N GLY A 107 4.91 1.55 12.00
CA GLY A 107 5.29 0.73 10.85
C GLY A 107 4.36 -0.47 10.64
N GLY A 108 4.05 -1.22 11.71
CA GLY A 108 3.12 -2.34 11.68
C GLY A 108 1.68 -1.92 11.38
N GLY A 109 1.25 -0.77 11.91
CA GLY A 109 -0.03 -0.15 11.59
C GLY A 109 -0.18 0.11 10.09
N ILE A 110 0.79 0.82 9.49
CA ILE A 110 0.81 1.13 8.06
C ILE A 110 0.88 -0.14 7.21
N LEU A 111 1.70 -1.12 7.60
CA LEU A 111 1.80 -2.42 6.93
C LEU A 111 0.45 -3.12 6.87
N GLY A 112 -0.23 -3.26 8.01
CA GLY A 112 -1.53 -3.92 8.04
C GLY A 112 -2.59 -3.16 7.25
N MET A 113 -2.57 -1.82 7.25
CA MET A 113 -3.44 -1.04 6.38
C MET A 113 -3.20 -1.33 4.90
N ALA A 114 -1.94 -1.42 4.47
CA ALA A 114 -1.60 -1.76 3.09
C ALA A 114 -2.06 -3.18 2.72
N LEU A 115 -1.87 -4.16 3.61
CA LEU A 115 -2.33 -5.53 3.40
C LEU A 115 -3.85 -5.63 3.31
N LEU A 116 -4.58 -4.94 4.18
CA LEU A 116 -6.05 -4.89 4.16
C LEU A 116 -6.56 -4.26 2.86
N PHE A 117 -5.89 -3.22 2.38
CA PHE A 117 -6.20 -2.61 1.09
C PHE A 117 -5.98 -3.58 -0.07
N VAL A 118 -4.80 -4.20 -0.17
CA VAL A 118 -4.49 -5.15 -1.24
C VAL A 118 -5.44 -6.35 -1.21
N SER A 119 -5.75 -6.86 -0.01
CA SER A 119 -6.68 -7.98 0.18
C SER A 119 -8.10 -7.62 -0.24
N SER A 120 -8.58 -6.45 0.16
CA SER A 120 -9.91 -5.95 -0.22
C SER A 120 -10.00 -5.72 -1.73
N TRP A 121 -8.96 -5.12 -2.31
CA TRP A 121 -8.88 -4.90 -3.75
C TRP A 121 -8.87 -6.22 -4.54
N LEU A 122 -8.07 -7.19 -4.10
CA LEU A 122 -8.00 -8.51 -4.75
C LEU A 122 -9.34 -9.25 -4.63
N TYR A 123 -9.99 -9.20 -3.46
CA TYR A 123 -11.30 -9.80 -3.22
C TYR A 123 -12.36 -9.26 -4.21
N PHE A 124 -12.50 -7.94 -4.31
CA PHE A 124 -13.48 -7.33 -5.24
C PHE A 124 -13.09 -7.53 -6.70
N ARG A 125 -11.79 -7.62 -7.01
CA ARG A 125 -11.33 -7.90 -8.37
C ARG A 125 -11.70 -9.31 -8.84
N ILE A 126 -11.63 -10.31 -7.96
CA ILE A 126 -11.95 -11.72 -8.29
C ILE A 126 -13.46 -11.95 -8.27
N LYS A 127 -14.15 -11.45 -7.24
CA LYS A 127 -15.59 -11.67 -7.07
C LYS A 127 -16.43 -10.92 -8.12
N GLY A 128 -15.86 -9.86 -8.71
CA GLY A 128 -16.63 -8.92 -9.52
C GLY A 128 -17.46 -8.00 -8.63
N ILE A 129 -17.87 -6.86 -9.19
CA ILE A 129 -18.70 -5.88 -8.50
C ILE A 129 -20.05 -5.92 -9.17
N ASP A 130 -21.05 -6.45 -8.47
CA ASP A 130 -22.41 -6.46 -8.96
C ASP A 130 -22.93 -5.04 -9.16
N HIS A 131 -23.72 -4.87 -10.22
CA HIS A 131 -24.38 -3.62 -10.57
C HIS A 131 -25.51 -3.37 -9.56
N ALA A 132 -25.23 -2.54 -8.56
CA ALA A 132 -26.24 -1.89 -7.74
C ALA A 132 -26.19 -0.39 -8.02
#